data_AF-C9YA73-F1
#
_entry.id   AF-C9YA73-F1
#
_cell.length_a   1.000
_cell.length_b   1.000
_cell.length_c   1.000
_cell.angle_alpha   90.00
_cell.angle_beta   90.00
_cell.angle_gamma   90.00
#
_symmetry.space_group_name_H-M   'P 1'
#
loop_
_entity.id
_entity.type
_entity.pdbx_description
1 polymer ?
#
loop_
_entity_poly.entity_id
_entity_poly.type
_entity_poly.pdbx_seq_one_letter_code
_entity_poly.pdbx_strand_id
1 'polypeptide(L)'
;MFKIYWTDTEGQSHGAETADLVQALQITKEKRDAGYTFVTMASENPQNVGKQGVDAVVDGKTPDGEDYDWSKAGRAGKPRRGDKVITNKDH
;
A
#
# COMPACT_ATOMS: atom_id res chain seq x y z
N MET A 1 16.87 -4.48 1.92
CA MET A 1 17.53 -3.17 2.03
C MET A 1 16.68 -2.13 1.31
N PHE A 2 16.45 -0.97 1.92
CA PHE A 2 15.77 0.19 1.33
C PHE A 2 16.82 1.23 0.95
N LYS A 3 16.71 1.77 -0.26
CA LYS A 3 17.49 2.91 -0.75
C LYS A 3 16.53 4.08 -0.91
N ILE A 4 16.86 5.22 -0.31
CA ILE A 4 16.08 6.45 -0.40
C ILE A 4 16.90 7.47 -1.17
N TYR A 5 16.30 8.11 -2.17
CA TYR A 5 16.92 9.17 -2.97
C TYR A 5 16.07 10.43 -2.91
N TRP A 6 16.70 11.60 -2.91
CA TRP A 6 16.02 12.89 -3.01
C TRP A 6 16.93 13.93 -3.67
N THR A 7 16.33 15.02 -4.13
CA THR A 7 17.02 16.18 -4.68
C THR A 7 16.82 17.37 -3.76
N ASP A 8 17.92 17.99 -3.34
CA ASP A 8 17.85 19.17 -2.48
C ASP A 8 17.39 20.44 -3.23
N THR A 9 17.32 21.56 -2.52
CA THR A 9 16.91 22.85 -3.08
C THR A 9 17.93 23.42 -4.07
N GLU A 10 19.16 22.92 -4.07
CA GLU A 10 20.23 23.30 -4.98
C GLU A 10 20.29 22.39 -6.22
N GLY A 11 19.37 21.44 -6.32
CA GLY A 11 19.32 20.47 -7.42
C GLY A 11 20.31 19.31 -7.26
N GLN A 12 20.98 19.17 -6.10
CA GLN A 12 21.91 18.07 -5.86
C GLN A 12 21.17 16.81 -5.43
N SER A 13 21.62 15.67 -5.95
CA SER A 13 21.04 14.37 -5.61
C SER A 13 21.73 13.76 -4.39
N HIS A 14 20.92 13.23 -3.47
CA HIS A 14 21.37 12.62 -2.23
C HIS A 14 20.77 11.23 -2.07
N GLY A 15 21.41 10.41 -1.24
CA GLY A 15 20.98 9.04 -0.96
C GLY A 15 21.17 8.64 0.51
N ALA A 16 20.28 7.77 0.99
CA ALA A 16 20.40 7.09 2.28
C ALA A 16 19.96 5.64 2.14
N GLU A 17 20.43 4.77 3.03
CA GLU A 17 20.07 3.35 3.04
C GLU A 17 19.69 2.90 4.45
N THR A 18 18.70 2.01 4.56
CA THR A 18 18.34 1.34 5.81
C THR A 18 17.71 -0.03 5.54
N ALA A 19 17.87 -0.96 6.48
CA ALA A 19 17.23 -2.27 6.41
C ALA A 19 15.79 -2.27 6.93
N ASP A 20 15.39 -1.26 7.71
CA ASP A 20 14.09 -1.20 8.39
C ASP A 20 13.07 -0.35 7.59
N LEU A 21 11.87 -0.90 7.39
CA LEU A 21 10.82 -0.23 6.61
C LEU A 21 10.30 1.03 7.31
N VAL A 22 10.13 0.99 8.62
CA VAL A 22 9.59 2.12 9.40
C VAL A 22 10.56 3.29 9.32
N GLN A 23 11.85 3.02 9.49
CA GLN A 23 12.90 4.02 9.33
C GLN A 23 12.96 4.58 7.90
N ALA A 24 12.83 3.73 6.88
CA ALA A 24 12.84 4.19 5.48
C ALA A 24 11.67 5.14 5.17
N LEU A 25 10.48 4.81 5.68
CA LEU A 25 9.29 5.64 5.56
C LEU A 25 9.44 6.97 6.32
N GLN A 26 10.02 6.93 7.52
CA GLN A 26 10.29 8.12 8.32
C GLN A 26 11.23 9.10 7.58
N ILE A 27 12.36 8.60 7.05
CA ILE A 27 13.31 9.41 6.27
C ILE A 27 12.59 10.03 5.06
N THR A 28 11.83 9.23 4.32
CA THR A 28 11.10 9.69 3.14
C THR A 28 10.12 10.81 3.48
N LYS A 29 9.39 10.69 4.60
CA LYS A 29 8.47 11.73 5.08
C LYS A 29 9.22 13.01 5.45
N GLU A 30 10.30 12.91 6.22
CA GLU A 30 11.11 14.06 6.61
C GLU A 30 11.64 14.84 5.40
N LYS A 31 12.10 14.14 4.35
CA LYS A 31 12.59 14.80 3.13
C LYS A 31 11.46 15.50 2.37
N ARG A 32 10.26 14.92 2.29
CA ARG A 32 9.10 15.57 1.68
C ARG A 32 8.65 16.80 2.47
N ASP A 33 8.55 16.67 3.79
CA ASP A 33 8.12 17.74 4.68
C ASP A 33 9.13 18.91 4.68
N ALA A 34 10.42 18.62 4.45
CA ALA A 34 11.49 19.62 4.28
C ALA A 34 11.49 20.32 2.90
N GLY A 35 10.58 19.97 1.98
CA GLY A 35 10.47 20.60 0.67
C GLY A 35 11.45 20.10 -0.39
N TYR A 36 12.12 18.97 -0.15
CA TYR A 36 12.97 18.35 -1.17
C TYR A 36 12.12 17.73 -2.29
N THR A 37 12.73 17.65 -3.47
CA THR A 37 12.07 17.15 -4.68
C THR A 37 12.56 15.75 -5.04
N PHE A 38 11.84 15.05 -5.92
CA PHE A 38 12.18 13.69 -6.37
C PHE A 38 12.43 12.67 -5.25
N VAL A 39 11.72 12.82 -4.12
CA VAL A 39 11.86 11.91 -2.97
C VAL A 39 11.29 10.52 -3.32
N THR A 40 12.17 9.56 -3.54
CA THR A 40 11.84 8.18 -3.92
C THR A 40 12.49 7.17 -2.98
N MET A 41 11.81 6.05 -2.78
CA MET A 41 12.31 4.92 -2.00
C MET A 41 12.23 3.68 -2.88
N ALA A 42 13.36 3.02 -3.06
CA ALA A 42 13.49 1.78 -3.81
C ALA A 42 13.91 0.66 -2.85
N SER A 43 13.39 -0.55 -3.07
CA SER A 43 13.82 -1.71 -2.30
C SER A 43 13.65 -2.97 -3.12
N GLU A 44 14.58 -3.89 -2.93
CA GLU A 44 14.44 -5.28 -3.37
C GLU A 44 13.53 -6.09 -2.43
N ASN A 45 12.97 -5.48 -1.36
CA ASN A 45 12.33 -6.18 -0.24
C ASN A 45 11.38 -7.31 -0.70
N PRO A 46 11.78 -8.59 -0.53
CA PRO A 46 10.99 -9.74 -0.96
C PRO A 46 9.77 -9.99 -0.07
N GLN A 47 9.62 -9.26 1.05
CA GLN A 47 8.51 -9.38 1.99
C GLN A 47 7.45 -8.28 1.87
N ASN A 48 7.43 -7.52 0.77
CA ASN A 48 6.39 -6.51 0.51
C ASN A 48 5.02 -7.16 0.23
N VAL A 49 4.28 -7.52 1.28
CA VAL A 49 2.85 -7.93 1.41
C VAL A 49 2.16 -8.77 0.31
N GLY A 50 2.88 -9.29 -0.67
CA GLY A 50 2.35 -10.20 -1.69
C GLY A 50 3.35 -10.48 -2.81
N LYS A 51 3.17 -11.61 -3.51
CA LYS A 51 3.89 -11.89 -4.77
C LYS A 51 3.66 -10.74 -5.76
N GLN A 52 4.67 -10.36 -6.54
CA GLN A 52 4.43 -9.45 -7.67
C GLN A 52 3.39 -10.11 -8.60
N GLY A 53 2.25 -9.46 -8.81
CA GLY A 53 1.12 -10.03 -9.57
C GLY A 53 0.11 -10.83 -8.75
N VAL A 54 -0.04 -10.58 -7.44
CA VAL A 54 -1.18 -11.09 -6.65
C VAL A 54 -2.49 -10.65 -7.33
N ASP A 55 -3.20 -11.64 -7.85
CA ASP A 55 -4.44 -11.54 -8.62
C ASP A 55 -5.61 -11.10 -7.73
N ALA A 56 -6.69 -10.61 -8.35
CA ALA A 56 -7.93 -10.27 -7.66
C ALA A 56 -8.52 -11.50 -6.95
N VAL A 57 -9.47 -11.28 -6.04
CA VAL A 57 -10.35 -12.36 -5.58
C VAL A 57 -11.13 -12.86 -6.80
N VAL A 58 -10.90 -14.11 -7.19
CA VAL A 58 -11.61 -14.79 -8.28
C VAL A 58 -12.46 -15.90 -7.66
N ASP A 59 -13.72 -16.01 -8.06
CA ASP A 59 -14.67 -17.01 -7.55
C ASP A 59 -14.78 -17.05 -6.01
N GLY A 60 -14.58 -15.90 -5.36
CA GLY A 60 -14.68 -15.76 -3.91
C GLY A 60 -13.50 -16.33 -3.10
N LYS A 61 -12.35 -16.63 -3.73
CA LYS A 61 -11.14 -17.11 -3.05
C LYS A 61 -9.99 -16.10 -3.07
N THR A 62 -9.16 -16.14 -2.04
CA THR A 62 -7.89 -15.40 -2.03
C THR A 62 -6.91 -16.04 -3.02
N PRO A 63 -5.86 -15.30 -3.40
CA PRO A 63 -4.77 -15.84 -4.21
C PRO A 63 -4.02 -17.03 -3.59
N ASP A 64 -4.20 -17.25 -2.29
CA ASP A 64 -3.67 -18.41 -1.56
C ASP A 64 -4.68 -19.59 -1.53
N GLY A 65 -5.85 -19.47 -2.17
CA GLY A 65 -6.89 -20.49 -2.27
C GLY A 65 -7.89 -20.52 -1.11
N GLU A 66 -7.69 -19.66 -0.12
CA GLU A 66 -8.54 -19.53 1.06
C GLU A 66 -9.86 -18.84 0.71
N ASP A 67 -10.95 -19.18 1.42
CA ASP A 67 -12.23 -18.51 1.18
C ASP A 67 -12.19 -17.05 1.63
N TYR A 68 -12.60 -16.14 0.74
CA TYR A 68 -12.62 -14.71 1.02
C TYR A 68 -13.92 -14.33 1.75
N ASP A 69 -13.87 -14.35 3.08
CA ASP A 69 -14.98 -14.10 3.98
C ASP A 69 -15.40 -12.62 4.08
N TRP A 70 -14.54 -11.71 3.66
CA TRP A 70 -14.78 -10.27 3.76
C TRP A 70 -16.03 -9.83 2.98
N SER A 71 -16.90 -9.05 3.62
CA SER A 71 -18.03 -8.40 2.96
C SER A 71 -18.22 -6.97 3.49
N LYS A 72 -18.48 -6.03 2.59
CA LYS A 72 -18.77 -4.63 2.93
C LYS A 72 -20.02 -4.51 3.84
N ALA A 73 -20.92 -5.49 3.75
CA ALA A 73 -22.14 -5.57 4.56
C ALA A 73 -21.86 -5.65 6.08
N GLY A 74 -20.72 -6.22 6.49
CA GLY A 74 -20.41 -6.43 7.91
C GLY A 74 -20.06 -5.18 8.71
N ARG A 75 -19.66 -4.06 8.06
CA ARG A 75 -19.26 -2.82 8.74
C ARG A 75 -19.94 -1.54 8.27
N ALA A 76 -20.68 -1.55 7.15
CA ALA A 76 -21.28 -0.33 6.61
C ALA A 76 -22.42 0.27 7.45
N GLY A 77 -22.77 -0.33 8.59
CA GLY A 77 -23.99 0.00 9.32
C GLY A 77 -25.23 -0.42 8.53
N LYS A 78 -26.40 -0.33 9.16
CA LYS A 78 -27.66 -0.66 8.48
C LYS A 78 -27.86 0.29 7.28
N PRO A 79 -28.19 -0.22 6.08
CA PRO A 79 -28.55 0.61 4.92
C PRO A 79 -29.59 1.66 5.31
N ARG A 80 -29.46 2.89 4.78
CA ARG A 80 -30.41 3.97 5.08
C ARG A 80 -31.73 3.71 4.37
N ARG A 81 -32.81 4.35 4.84
CA ARG A 81 -34.14 4.22 4.23
C ARG A 81 -34.08 4.72 2.78
N GLY A 82 -34.14 3.80 1.82
CA GLY A 82 -34.05 4.08 0.37
C GLY A 82 -32.84 3.46 -0.31
N ASP A 83 -31.84 2.99 0.45
CA ASP A 83 -30.69 2.29 -0.12
C ASP A 83 -31.10 0.91 -0.63
N LYS A 84 -30.65 0.57 -1.84
CA LYS A 84 -30.88 -0.76 -2.42
C LYS A 84 -29.93 -1.75 -1.72
N VAL A 85 -30.51 -2.67 -0.95
CA VAL A 85 -29.73 -3.74 -0.31
C VAL A 85 -29.35 -4.76 -1.37
N ILE A 86 -28.05 -4.90 -1.63
CA ILE A 86 -27.50 -5.94 -2.49
C ILE A 86 -27.18 -7.13 -1.61
N THR A 87 -27.95 -8.22 -1.76
CA THR A 87 -27.84 -9.43 -0.92
C THR A 87 -26.92 -10.49 -1.54
N ASN A 88 -26.64 -10.40 -2.83
CA ASN A 88 -25.81 -11.36 -3.54
C ASN A 88 -24.44 -10.74 -3.77
N LYS A 89 -23.38 -11.43 -3.35
CA LYS A 89 -21.99 -11.07 -3.70
C LYS A 89 -21.85 -11.19 -5.22
N ASP A 90 -21.09 -10.29 -5.83
CA ASP A 90 -20.68 -10.47 -7.23
C ASP A 90 -19.91 -11.81 -7.31
N HIS A 91 -20.32 -12.66 -8.26
CA HIS A 91 -19.71 -13.95 -8.53
C HIS A 91 -18.37 -13.78 -9.24
#